data_AF-A0A4Y1Z8I4-F1
#
_entry.id   AF-A0A4Y1Z8I4-F1
#
_cell.length_a   1.000
_cell.length_b   1.000
_cell.length_c   1.000
_cell.angle_alpha   90.00
_cell.angle_beta   90.00
_cell.angle_gamma   90.00
#
_symmetry.space_group_name_H-M   'P 1'
#
loop_
_entity.id
_entity.type
_entity.pdbx_description
1 polymer ?
#
loop_
_entity_poly.entity_id
_entity_poly.type
_entity_poly.pdbx_seq_one_letter_code
_entity_poly.pdbx_strand_id
1 'polypeptide(L)'
;MIGAVEKSSARELVPGDVICYDFEGDGHWNHNTMVTALDANGEPLVNAHTYDARHRSWAYRDSPAWTSKIQYKFFHIRDQT
;
A
#
# COMPACT_ATOMS: atom_id res chain seq x y z
N MET A 1 7.39 -19.93 8.98
CA MET A 1 6.72 -19.95 7.66
C MET A 1 6.68 -18.53 7.13
N ILE A 2 7.27 -18.26 5.97
CA ILE A 2 7.10 -16.96 5.28
C ILE A 2 5.68 -16.96 4.69
N GLY A 3 4.93 -15.87 4.89
CA GLY A 3 3.57 -15.75 4.36
C GLY A 3 3.00 -14.34 4.50
N ALA A 4 1.80 -14.13 3.96
CA ALA A 4 1.09 -12.86 4.06
C ALA A 4 -0.32 -13.09 4.62
N VAL A 5 -0.85 -12.10 5.35
CA VAL A 5 -2.23 -12.08 5.83
C VAL A 5 -2.90 -10.80 5.38
N GLU A 6 -4.05 -10.94 4.73
CA GLU A 6 -4.87 -9.81 4.32
C GLU A 6 -5.42 -9.07 5.54
N LYS A 7 -5.37 -7.73 5.49
CA LYS A 7 -5.84 -6.82 6.52
C LYS A 7 -7.05 -6.04 6.03
N SER A 8 -7.89 -5.60 6.96
CA SER A 8 -9.13 -4.90 6.62
C SER A 8 -8.91 -3.42 6.33
N SER A 9 -7.81 -2.84 6.82
CA SER A 9 -7.49 -1.42 6.62
C SER A 9 -5.98 -1.15 6.55
N ALA A 10 -5.62 -0.04 5.90
CA ALA A 10 -4.25 0.46 5.84
C ALA A 10 -3.65 0.72 7.24
N ARG A 11 -4.47 1.14 8.21
CA ARG A 11 -4.03 1.41 9.60
C ARG A 11 -3.54 0.19 10.36
N GLU A 12 -3.84 -1.02 9.87
CA GLU A 12 -3.31 -2.25 10.44
C GLU A 12 -1.92 -2.60 9.92
N LEU A 13 -1.39 -1.83 8.97
CA LEU A 13 -0.10 -2.08 8.34
C LEU A 13 1.05 -1.42 9.09
N VAL A 14 2.19 -2.09 9.05
CA VAL A 14 3.46 -1.63 9.61
C VAL A 14 4.55 -1.59 8.54
N PRO A 15 5.70 -0.92 8.78
CA PRO A 15 6.81 -0.96 7.84
C PRO A 15 7.19 -2.38 7.43
N GLY A 16 7.33 -2.61 6.12
CA GLY A 16 7.53 -3.93 5.50
C GLY A 16 6.27 -4.54 4.89
N ASP A 17 5.09 -4.06 5.28
CA ASP A 17 3.83 -4.53 4.72
C ASP A 17 3.57 -4.01 3.30
N VAL A 18 2.68 -4.69 2.58
CA VAL A 18 2.41 -4.42 1.16
C VAL A 18 1.00 -3.91 0.94
N ILE A 19 0.87 -2.95 0.03
CA ILE A 19 -0.41 -2.45 -0.47
C ILE A 19 -0.49 -2.72 -1.97
N CYS A 20 -1.58 -3.34 -2.41
CA CYS A 20 -1.89 -3.56 -3.82
C CYS A 20 -2.96 -2.56 -4.27
N TYR A 21 -2.82 -2.05 -5.48
CA TYR A 21 -3.71 -1.06 -6.09
C TYR A 21 -4.29 -1.61 -7.39
N ASP A 22 -5.61 -1.64 -7.49
CA ASP A 22 -6.37 -1.81 -8.72
C ASP A 22 -6.94 -0.43 -9.06
N PHE A 23 -6.31 0.29 -9.98
CA PHE A 23 -6.62 1.68 -10.28
C PHE A 23 -7.99 1.83 -10.94
N GLU A 24 -8.36 0.93 -11.82
CA GLU A 24 -9.60 0.99 -12.59
C GLU A 24 -10.80 0.34 -11.88
N GLY A 25 -10.54 -0.47 -10.85
CA GLY A 25 -11.56 -1.24 -10.12
C GLY A 25 -12.11 -2.41 -10.93
N ASP A 26 -11.32 -2.96 -11.85
CA ASP A 26 -11.74 -4.03 -12.78
C ASP A 26 -11.23 -5.42 -12.37
N GLY A 27 -10.58 -5.51 -11.21
CA GLY A 27 -9.98 -6.73 -10.67
C GLY A 27 -8.52 -6.94 -11.09
N HIS A 28 -7.96 -6.08 -11.95
CA HIS A 28 -6.55 -6.09 -12.29
C HIS A 28 -5.72 -5.25 -11.32
N TRP A 29 -4.84 -5.89 -10.55
CA TRP A 29 -3.98 -5.20 -9.57
C TRP A 29 -2.75 -4.60 -10.27
N ASN A 30 -2.87 -3.35 -10.74
CA ASN A 30 -1.86 -2.68 -11.56
C ASN A 30 -0.56 -2.36 -10.83
N HIS A 31 -0.62 -2.09 -9.52
CA HIS A 31 0.53 -1.55 -8.80
C HIS A 31 0.62 -2.07 -7.37
N ASN A 32 1.84 -2.09 -6.83
CA ASN A 32 2.11 -2.48 -5.45
C ASN A 32 3.13 -1.53 -4.84
N THR A 33 2.96 -1.20 -3.58
CA THR A 33 3.95 -0.45 -2.79
C THR A 33 4.22 -1.18 -1.48
N MET A 34 5.35 -0.83 -0.86
CA MET A 34 5.71 -1.27 0.48
C MET A 34 5.58 -0.10 1.45
N VAL A 35 5.04 -0.36 2.63
CA VAL A 35 5.01 0.59 3.74
C VAL A 35 6.44 0.76 4.25
N THR A 36 6.90 2.00 4.30
CA THR A 36 8.26 2.35 4.75
C THR A 36 8.26 3.13 6.05
N ALA A 37 7.16 3.80 6.38
CA ALA A 37 6.98 4.55 7.62
C ALA A 37 5.49 4.73 7.94
N LEU A 38 5.20 5.29 9.11
CA LEU A 38 3.87 5.79 9.48
C LEU A 38 3.97 7.30 9.72
N ASP A 39 2.94 8.05 9.36
CA ASP A 39 2.85 9.48 9.70
C ASP A 39 2.46 9.68 11.18
N ALA A 40 2.36 10.95 11.61
CA ALA A 40 2.01 11.29 12.99
C ALA A 40 0.60 10.82 13.43
N ASN A 41 -0.28 10.48 12.49
CA ASN A 41 -1.62 9.96 12.75
C ASN A 41 -1.69 8.42 12.65
N GLY A 42 -0.56 7.75 12.39
CA GLY A 42 -0.49 6.31 12.18
C GLY A 42 -0.93 5.87 10.78
N GLU A 43 -1.02 6.78 9.81
CA GLU A 43 -1.32 6.42 8.42
C GLU A 43 -0.05 5.94 7.70
N PRO A 44 -0.12 4.85 6.90
CA PRO A 44 1.06 4.37 6.18
C PRO A 44 1.63 5.35 5.16
N LEU A 45 2.95 5.40 5.13
CA LEU A 45 3.73 6.09 4.12
C LEU A 45 4.46 5.07 3.27
N VAL A 46 4.44 5.28 1.96
CA VAL A 46 4.99 4.36 0.97
C VAL A 46 6.00 5.05 0.07
N ASN A 47 6.88 4.25 -0.51
CA ASN A 47 7.72 4.69 -1.62
C ASN A 47 7.24 3.99 -2.90
N ALA A 48 7.30 4.69 -4.04
CA ALA A 48 6.95 4.13 -5.35
C ALA A 48 8.12 4.23 -6.32
N HIS A 49 8.20 3.30 -7.28
CA HIS A 49 9.36 3.13 -8.17
C HIS A 49 9.27 3.91 -9.50
N THR A 50 8.11 4.47 -9.86
CA THR A 50 7.91 5.07 -11.19
C THR A 50 8.51 6.47 -11.32
N TYR A 51 8.57 7.23 -10.24
CA TYR A 51 9.24 8.53 -10.11
C TYR A 51 9.63 8.72 -8.64
N ASP A 52 10.51 9.68 -8.33
CA ASP A 52 10.94 9.96 -6.95
C ASP A 52 9.75 10.28 -6.04
N ALA A 53 9.23 9.25 -5.37
CA ALA A 53 8.13 9.32 -4.43
C ALA A 53 8.61 8.70 -3.12
N ARG A 54 8.94 9.58 -2.16
CA ARG A 54 9.41 9.21 -0.82
C ARG A 54 8.37 9.65 0.20
N HIS A 55 8.05 8.78 1.15
CA HIS A 55 7.08 9.06 2.22
C HIS A 55 5.74 9.59 1.68
N ARG A 56 5.27 8.99 0.59
CA ARG A 56 4.01 9.35 -0.03
C ARG A 56 2.86 8.75 0.78
N SER A 57 1.72 9.43 0.84
CA SER A 57 0.50 8.83 1.38
C SER A 57 0.15 7.53 0.66
N TRP A 58 -0.14 6.48 1.43
CA TRP A 58 -0.58 5.19 0.91
C TRP A 58 -1.80 5.27 0.00
N ALA A 59 -2.67 6.26 0.19
CA ALA A 59 -3.91 6.43 -0.57
C ALA A 59 -3.67 6.82 -2.03
N TYR A 60 -2.43 7.23 -2.38
CA TYR A 60 -1.98 7.45 -3.76
C TYR A 60 -2.81 8.46 -4.56
N ARG A 61 -3.61 9.31 -3.90
CA ARG A 61 -4.58 10.25 -4.51
C ARG A 61 -3.95 11.33 -5.39
N ASP A 62 -2.69 11.62 -5.15
CA ASP A 62 -1.86 12.57 -5.90
C ASP A 62 -1.20 11.93 -7.14
N SER A 63 -1.52 10.66 -7.45
CA SER A 63 -0.93 9.94 -8.58
C SER A 63 -1.72 10.17 -9.86
N PRO A 64 -1.06 10.35 -11.02
CA PRO A 64 -1.77 10.40 -12.30
C PRO A 64 -2.46 9.07 -12.65
N ALA A 65 -2.06 7.96 -12.03
CA ALA A 65 -2.73 6.67 -12.18
C ALA A 65 -3.95 6.50 -11.26
N TRP A 66 -4.15 7.41 -10.29
CA TRP A 66 -5.28 7.31 -9.36
C TRP A 66 -6.60 7.56 -10.07
N THR A 67 -7.61 6.75 -9.75
CA THR A 67 -8.99 6.98 -10.20
C THR A 67 -9.95 6.89 -9.02
N SER A 68 -11.16 7.41 -9.17
CA SER A 68 -12.22 7.30 -8.15
C SER A 68 -12.70 5.86 -7.93
N LYS A 69 -12.37 4.92 -8.82
CA LYS A 69 -12.76 3.51 -8.73
C LYS A 69 -11.71 2.64 -8.04
N ILE A 70 -10.58 3.21 -7.67
CA ILE A 70 -9.43 2.48 -7.13
C ILE A 70 -9.85 1.54 -5.98
N GLN A 71 -9.37 0.30 -6.04
CA GLN A 71 -9.50 -0.68 -4.97
C GLN A 71 -8.13 -0.95 -4.36
N TYR A 72 -8.14 -1.33 -3.07
CA TYR A 72 -6.94 -1.62 -2.32
C TYR A 72 -7.00 -3.01 -1.71
N LYS A 73 -5.85 -3.66 -1.61
CA LYS A 73 -5.65 -4.78 -0.70
C LYS A 73 -4.44 -4.52 0.18
N PHE A 74 -4.57 -4.91 1.44
CA PHE A 74 -3.60 -4.65 2.49
C PHE A 74 -3.06 -5.99 2.98
N PHE A 75 -1.74 -6.16 3.00
CA PHE A 75 -1.14 -7.42 3.39
C PHE A 75 -0.05 -7.21 4.44
N HIS A 76 -0.25 -7.84 5.60
CA HIS A 76 0.80 -7.97 6.59
C HIS A 76 1.75 -9.11 6.21
N ILE A 77 3.02 -8.81 6.04
CA ILE A 77 4.04 -9.81 5.71
C ILE A 77 4.56 -10.42 7.01
N ARG A 78 4.33 -11.72 7.18
CA ARG A 78 4.80 -12.47 8.34
C ARG A 78 6.24 -12.92 8.13
N ASP A 79 7.14 -12.43 8.97
CA ASP A 79 8.47 -12.99 9.16
C ASP A 79 8.49 -14.04 10.27
N GLN A 80 9.47 -14.94 10.25
CA GLN A 80 9.74 -15.92 11.31
C GLN A 80 10.43 -15.25 12.49
N THR A 81 9.64 -14.79 13.46
CA THR A 81 10.10 -14.58 14.85
C THR A 81 9.07 -15.08 15.83
#